data_AF-A0A963V7B0-F1
#
_entry.id   AF-A0A963V7B0-F1
#
_cell.length_a   1.000
_cell.length_b   1.000
_cell.length_c   1.000
_cell.angle_alpha   90.00
_cell.angle_beta   90.00
_cell.angle_gamma   90.00
#
_symmetry.space_group_name_H-M   'P 1'
#
loop_
_entity.id
_entity.type
_entity.pdbx_description
1 polymer ?
#
loop_
_entity_poly.entity_id
_entity_poly.type
_entity_poly.pdbx_seq_one_letter_code
_entity_poly.pdbx_strand_id
1 'polypeptide(L)'
;MPDLRRKPIGTIGKLHDITPESAGWSYVGFALYRLEAGMTASEATGDREAILVIVEGKARITAAGRDWGELGDRMSVFDRRAPHCLYVPNGTDWTATATTP
;
A
#
# COMPACT_ATOMS: atom_id res chain seq x y z
N MET A 1 28.20 -3.67 10.34
CA MET A 1 26.80 -3.56 10.80
C MET A 1 25.90 -3.90 9.62
N PRO A 2 24.83 -4.70 9.79
CA PRO A 2 23.90 -4.97 8.71
C PRO A 2 23.23 -3.66 8.25
N ASP A 3 23.09 -3.48 6.93
CA ASP A 3 22.45 -2.31 6.34
C ASP A 3 20.92 -2.46 6.38
N LEU A 4 20.36 -2.21 7.57
CA LEU A 4 18.92 -2.34 7.83
C LEU A 4 18.12 -1.11 7.41
N ARG A 5 18.78 0.03 7.17
CA ARG A 5 18.10 1.29 6.87
C ARG A 5 17.83 1.41 5.38
N ARG A 6 16.59 1.16 4.96
CA ARG A 6 16.14 1.44 3.59
C ARG A 6 15.67 2.89 3.47
N LYS A 7 16.30 3.67 2.57
CA LYS A 7 15.86 5.02 2.22
C LYS A 7 14.80 4.96 1.10
N PRO A 8 13.87 5.92 1.03
CA PRO A 8 12.91 5.96 -0.06
C PRO A 8 13.61 6.16 -1.41
N ILE A 9 13.07 5.54 -2.46
CA ILE A 9 13.62 5.63 -3.82
C ILE A 9 13.14 6.87 -4.60
N GLY A 10 12.19 7.63 -4.04
CA GLY A 10 11.63 8.83 -4.64
C GLY A 10 10.75 9.62 -3.66
N THR A 11 9.97 10.56 -4.20
CA THR A 11 9.04 11.40 -3.41
C THR A 11 7.56 11.18 -3.77
N ILE A 12 7.26 10.62 -4.94
CA ILE A 12 5.92 10.25 -5.43
C ILE A 12 6.01 8.86 -6.09
N GLY A 13 4.92 8.09 -6.09
CA GLY A 13 4.84 6.72 -6.61
C GLY A 13 5.18 5.68 -5.54
N LYS A 14 5.78 4.55 -5.95
CA LYS A 14 6.25 3.50 -5.04
C LYS A 14 7.56 3.97 -4.37
N LEU A 15 7.48 4.43 -3.13
CA LEU A 15 8.60 5.01 -2.37
C LEU A 15 9.47 3.95 -1.69
N HIS A 16 8.84 2.86 -1.26
CA HIS A 16 9.51 1.68 -0.74
C HIS A 16 8.98 0.46 -1.47
N ASP A 17 9.88 -0.45 -1.79
CA ASP A 17 9.58 -1.78 -2.30
C ASP A 17 10.58 -2.75 -1.67
N ILE A 18 10.20 -3.32 -0.53
CA ILE A 18 11.01 -4.26 0.24
C ILE A 18 10.39 -5.63 0.05
N THR A 19 11.11 -6.49 -0.65
CA THR A 19 10.72 -7.89 -0.83
C THR A 19 11.57 -8.81 0.07
N PRO A 20 11.10 -10.03 0.38
CA PRO A 20 11.91 -11.03 1.10
C PRO A 20 13.30 -11.22 0.49
N GLU A 21 13.39 -11.24 -0.85
CA GLU A 21 14.63 -11.41 -1.59
C GLU A 21 15.57 -10.22 -1.39
N SER A 22 15.05 -8.98 -1.42
CA SER A 22 15.84 -7.77 -1.18
C SER A 22 16.28 -7.59 0.29
N ALA A 23 15.53 -8.18 1.23
CA ALA A 23 15.75 -8.04 2.66
C ALA A 23 16.59 -9.20 3.24
N GLY A 24 16.71 -10.31 2.52
CA GLY A 24 17.42 -11.51 2.99
C GLY A 24 16.68 -12.25 4.10
N TRP A 25 15.36 -12.10 4.19
CA TRP A 25 14.49 -12.85 5.11
C TRP A 25 13.42 -13.62 4.35
N SER A 26 12.58 -14.41 5.04
CA SER A 26 11.73 -15.41 4.37
C SER A 26 10.31 -14.95 4.00
N TYR A 27 9.70 -14.00 4.73
CA TYR A 27 8.23 -13.84 4.67
C TYR A 27 7.74 -12.46 4.28
N VAL A 28 8.15 -11.42 5.01
CA VAL A 28 7.47 -10.12 4.96
C VAL A 28 7.89 -9.32 3.72
N GLY A 29 6.91 -8.85 2.95
CA GLY A 29 7.09 -7.77 1.99
C GLY A 29 6.54 -6.45 2.56
N PHE A 30 7.07 -5.33 2.12
CA PHE A 30 6.55 -4.00 2.45
C PHE A 30 6.72 -3.05 1.28
N ALA A 31 5.59 -2.53 0.79
CA ALA A 31 5.57 -1.45 -0.19
C ALA A 31 4.91 -0.20 0.42
N LEU A 32 5.44 0.97 0.09
CA LEU A 32 4.83 2.26 0.44
C LEU A 32 4.58 3.05 -0.83
N TYR A 33 3.34 3.47 -1.02
CA TYR A 33 2.94 4.35 -2.11
C TYR A 33 2.62 5.73 -1.58
N ARG A 34 3.09 6.77 -2.27
CA ARG A 34 2.61 8.14 -2.12
C ARG A 34 2.06 8.59 -3.46
N LEU A 35 0.77 8.87 -3.51
CA LEU A 35 0.04 9.14 -4.74
C LEU A 35 -0.57 10.53 -4.65
N GLU A 36 -0.54 11.28 -5.75
CA GLU A 36 -1.38 12.47 -5.86
C GLU A 36 -2.80 12.07 -6.29
N ALA A 37 -3.78 12.95 -6.05
CA ALA A 37 -5.15 12.71 -6.49
C ALA A 37 -5.21 12.38 -8.00
N GLY A 38 -5.91 11.30 -8.34
CA GLY A 38 -6.01 10.76 -9.69
C GLY A 38 -4.92 9.75 -10.07
N MET A 39 -3.82 9.66 -9.31
CA MET A 39 -2.82 8.63 -9.53
C MET A 39 -3.31 7.27 -9.04
N THR A 40 -2.83 6.21 -9.69
CA THR A 40 -3.23 4.83 -9.42
C THR A 40 -2.02 3.95 -9.16
N ALA A 41 -2.13 3.07 -8.16
CA ALA A 41 -1.23 1.96 -7.93
C ALA A 41 -2.00 0.64 -8.09
N SER A 42 -1.32 -0.39 -8.58
CA SER A 42 -1.91 -1.73 -8.76
C SER A 42 -0.84 -2.80 -8.68
N GLU A 43 -1.12 -3.90 -8.00
CA GLU A 43 -0.25 -5.09 -7.99
C GLU A 43 -1.08 -6.38 -7.96
N ALA A 44 -0.48 -7.46 -8.45
CA ALA A 44 -0.97 -8.81 -8.20
C ALA A 44 -0.38 -9.32 -6.88
N THR A 45 -1.19 -9.98 -6.05
CA THR A 45 -0.75 -10.56 -4.78
C THR A 45 0.04 -11.86 -4.97
N GLY A 46 -0.12 -12.52 -6.13
CA GLY A 46 0.65 -13.71 -6.48
C GLY A 46 0.40 -14.85 -5.50
N ASP A 47 1.43 -15.44 -4.92
CA ASP A 47 1.33 -16.49 -3.91
C ASP A 47 1.16 -15.94 -2.48
N ARG A 48 1.25 -14.62 -2.27
CA ARG A 48 1.20 -13.94 -0.97
C ARG A 48 -0.13 -13.24 -0.75
N GLU A 49 -0.52 -13.05 0.51
CA GLU A 49 -1.61 -12.15 0.87
C GLU A 49 -1.09 -10.73 1.12
N ALA A 50 -1.95 -9.73 1.00
CA ALA A 50 -1.62 -8.33 1.26
C ALA A 50 -2.64 -7.68 2.21
N ILE A 51 -2.16 -6.72 2.99
CA ILE A 51 -3.02 -5.78 3.70
C ILE A 51 -2.72 -4.37 3.17
N LEU A 52 -3.71 -3.78 2.50
CA LEU A 52 -3.64 -2.39 2.06
C LEU A 52 -4.02 -1.51 3.25
N VAL A 53 -3.13 -0.60 3.65
CA VAL A 53 -3.35 0.32 4.77
C VAL A 53 -3.37 1.74 4.24
N ILE A 54 -4.49 2.43 4.40
CA ILE A 54 -4.61 3.84 4.03
C ILE A 54 -4.04 4.68 5.17
N VAL A 55 -2.75 4.99 5.06
CA VAL A 55 -1.98 5.69 6.10
C VAL A 55 -2.49 7.11 6.28
N GLU A 56 -2.69 7.84 5.19
CA GLU A 56 -3.25 9.20 5.10
C GLU A 56 -4.04 9.32 3.79
N GLY A 57 -5.02 10.21 3.75
CA GLY A 57 -5.81 10.47 2.56
C GLY A 57 -6.92 9.45 2.31
N LYS A 58 -7.37 9.41 1.06
CA LYS A 58 -8.44 8.52 0.58
C LYS A 58 -8.12 7.94 -0.79
N ALA A 59 -8.60 6.72 -1.02
CA ALA A 59 -8.47 6.05 -2.30
C ALA A 59 -9.71 5.21 -2.62
N ARG A 60 -10.09 5.15 -3.90
CA ARG A 60 -11.02 4.15 -4.42
C ARG A 60 -10.28 2.86 -4.64
N ILE A 61 -10.73 1.76 -4.04
CA ILE A 61 -10.01 0.48 -4.08
C ILE A 61 -10.89 -0.60 -4.72
N THR A 62 -10.32 -1.28 -5.71
CA THR A 62 -10.84 -2.55 -6.23
C THR A 62 -9.85 -3.65 -5.88
N ALA A 63 -10.31 -4.77 -5.33
CA ALA A 63 -9.46 -5.90 -5.00
C ALA A 63 -10.25 -7.21 -5.04
N ALA A 64 -9.61 -8.30 -5.47
CA ALA A 64 -10.23 -9.63 -5.58
C ALA A 64 -11.57 -9.60 -6.37
N GLY A 65 -11.60 -8.87 -7.48
CA GLY A 65 -12.78 -8.73 -8.34
C GLY A 65 -13.94 -7.92 -7.75
N ARG A 66 -13.74 -7.23 -6.61
CA ARG A 66 -14.77 -6.41 -5.94
C ARG A 66 -14.35 -4.95 -5.84
N ASP A 67 -15.26 -4.04 -6.19
CA ASP A 67 -15.16 -2.62 -5.84
C ASP A 67 -15.54 -2.42 -4.37
N TRP A 68 -14.61 -1.87 -3.59
CA TRP A 68 -14.79 -1.56 -2.16
C TRP A 68 -15.16 -0.10 -1.92
N GLY A 69 -15.30 0.69 -2.99
CA GLY A 69 -15.59 2.11 -2.93
C GLY A 69 -14.39 2.92 -2.44
N GLU A 70 -14.67 4.10 -1.90
CA GLU A 70 -13.64 4.98 -1.33
C GLU A 70 -13.37 4.60 0.14
N LEU A 71 -12.09 4.37 0.45
CA LEU A 71 -11.60 4.07 1.77
C LEU A 71 -10.56 5.12 2.21
N GLY A 72 -10.54 5.41 3.51
CA GLY A 72 -9.73 6.45 4.13
C GLY A 72 -10.60 7.49 4.85
N ASP A 73 -10.20 7.87 6.07
CA ASP A 73 -10.92 8.86 6.89
C ASP A 73 -10.00 9.85 7.63
N ARG A 74 -8.68 9.69 7.50
CA ARG A 74 -7.70 10.57 8.15
C ARG A 74 -6.77 11.21 7.12
N MET A 75 -6.64 12.53 7.19
CA MET A 75 -5.73 13.28 6.32
C MET A 75 -4.34 13.41 6.93
N SER A 76 -4.19 13.05 8.20
CA SER A 76 -2.91 12.94 8.88
C SER A 76 -2.88 11.74 9.81
N VAL A 77 -1.71 11.11 9.95
CA VAL A 77 -1.46 10.09 10.98
C VAL A 77 -1.69 10.62 12.40
N PHE A 78 -1.66 11.94 12.59
CA PHE A 78 -1.87 12.60 13.88
C PHE A 78 -3.35 12.85 14.23
N ASP A 79 -4.29 12.54 13.33
CA ASP A 79 -5.73 12.71 13.56
C ASP A 79 -6.31 11.79 14.65
N ARG A 80 -5.49 10.89 15.22
CA ARG A 80 -5.88 9.92 16.28
C ARG A 80 -7.07 9.04 15.90
N ARG A 81 -7.28 8.82 14.60
CA ARG A 81 -8.24 7.87 14.04
C ARG A 81 -7.53 6.64 13.50
N ALA A 82 -8.18 5.49 13.65
CA ALA A 82 -7.70 4.25 13.07
C ALA A 82 -7.67 4.36 11.53
N PRO A 83 -6.64 3.85 10.85
CA PRO A 83 -6.64 3.80 9.40
C PRO A 83 -7.70 2.81 8.90
N HIS A 84 -8.15 3.00 7.66
CA HIS A 84 -8.85 1.95 6.94
C HIS A 84 -7.81 0.93 6.45
N CYS A 85 -8.12 -0.35 6.62
CA CYS A 85 -7.31 -1.45 6.12
C CYS A 85 -8.19 -2.38 5.29
N LEU A 86 -7.65 -2.90 4.18
CA LEU A 86 -8.28 -3.91 3.35
C LEU A 86 -7.37 -5.12 3.23
N TYR A 87 -7.86 -6.27 3.69
CA TYR A 87 -7.22 -7.55 3.43
C TYR A 87 -7.48 -7.98 1.98
N VAL A 88 -6.43 -8.43 1.30
CA VAL A 88 -6.48 -8.94 -0.06
C VAL A 88 -5.84 -10.33 -0.08
N PRO A 89 -6.58 -11.39 -0.42
CA PRO A 89 -6.05 -12.75 -0.44
C PRO A 89 -4.99 -12.93 -1.52
N ASN A 90 -4.23 -14.02 -1.43
CA ASN A 90 -3.35 -14.44 -2.51
C ASN A 90 -4.12 -14.83 -3.77
N GLY A 91 -3.42 -14.91 -4.89
CA GLY A 91 -3.97 -15.28 -6.20
C GLY A 91 -4.92 -14.24 -6.79
N THR A 92 -4.89 -13.01 -6.28
CA THR A 92 -5.77 -11.92 -6.73
C THR A 92 -4.95 -10.68 -7.08
N ASP A 93 -5.64 -9.64 -7.52
CA ASP A 93 -5.11 -8.34 -7.83
C ASP A 93 -5.79 -7.25 -7.00
N TRP A 94 -5.12 -6.11 -6.90
CA TRP A 94 -5.71 -4.90 -6.35
C TRP A 94 -5.31 -3.68 -7.18
N THR A 95 -6.18 -2.68 -7.14
CA THR A 95 -5.95 -1.35 -7.70
C THR A 95 -6.45 -0.31 -6.70
N ALA A 96 -5.66 0.73 -6.46
CA ALA A 96 -6.02 1.85 -5.62
C ALA A 96 -5.78 3.16 -6.38
N THR A 97 -6.86 3.91 -6.62
CA THR A 97 -6.79 5.26 -7.21
C THR A 97 -6.99 6.29 -6.12
N ALA A 98 -6.00 7.14 -5.89
CA ALA A 98 -6.05 8.17 -4.89
C ALA A 98 -7.12 9.22 -5.24
N THR A 99 -8.02 9.53 -4.31
CA THR A 99 -9.04 10.58 -4.47
C THR A 99 -8.66 11.86 -3.75
N THR A 100 -7.70 11.77 -2.82
CA THR A 100 -6.98 12.90 -2.24
C THR A 100 -5.47 12.71 -2.44
N PRO A 101 -4.65 13.76 -2.23
CA PRO A 101 -3.22 13.59 -1.98
C PRO A 101 -2.94 12.75 -0.73
#